data_AF-A0AB36KIM5-F1
#
_entry.id   AF-A0AB36KIM5-F1
#
_cell.length_a   1.000
_cell.length_b   1.000
_cell.length_c   1.000
_cell.angle_alpha   90.00
_cell.angle_beta   90.00
_cell.angle_gamma   90.00
#
_symmetry.space_group_name_H-M   'P 1'
#
loop_
_entity.id
_entity.type
_entity.pdbx_description
1 polymer ?
#
loop_
_entity_poly.entity_id
_entity_poly.type
_entity_poly.pdbx_seq_one_letter_code
_entity_poly.pdbx_strand_id
1 'polypeptide(L)'
;AHARHIELHAWVNPYRISMNTSDATIEELNNSSSDSPVSVFKLHPEWTGTSAKRFVLNPGMPEVQAWVSNIVEEIVTKYDVDAIQFDD
;
A
#
# COMPACT_ATOMS: atom_id res chain seq x y z
N ALA A 1 -1.61 -20.09 11.61
CA ALA A 1 -0.27 -20.67 11.35
C ALA A 1 0.33 -21.23 12.64
N HIS A 2 0.40 -20.42 13.70
CA HIS A 2 1.03 -20.77 14.97
C HIS A 2 0.51 -22.02 15.68
N ALA A 3 -0.81 -22.27 15.67
CA ALA A 3 -1.38 -23.51 16.24
C ALA A 3 -0.86 -24.80 15.56
N ARG A 4 -0.15 -24.69 14.44
CA ARG A 4 0.50 -25.78 13.70
C ARG A 4 2.02 -25.59 13.59
N HIS A 5 2.62 -24.70 14.38
CA HIS A 5 4.05 -24.38 14.36
C HIS A 5 4.57 -23.89 13.00
N ILE A 6 3.76 -23.11 12.28
CA ILE A 6 4.15 -22.48 11.01
C ILE A 6 4.33 -20.97 11.26
N GLU A 7 5.45 -20.40 10.81
CA GLU A 7 5.69 -18.96 10.81
C GLU A 7 4.74 -18.25 9.82
N LEU A 8 4.22 -17.09 10.22
CA LEU A 8 3.36 -16.23 9.44
C LEU A 8 4.11 -14.96 9.07
N HIS A 9 4.48 -14.83 7.80
CA HIS A 9 5.05 -13.61 7.27
C HIS A 9 3.96 -12.81 6.55
N ALA A 10 3.78 -11.55 6.91
CA ALA A 10 2.83 -10.68 6.21
C ALA A 10 3.47 -10.15 4.91
N TRP A 11 2.81 -10.42 3.79
CA TRP A 11 3.26 -9.94 2.48
C TRP A 11 2.70 -8.54 2.20
N VAL A 12 3.57 -7.60 1.83
CA VAL A 12 3.22 -6.22 1.50
C VAL A 12 3.86 -5.83 0.16
N ASN A 13 3.06 -5.31 -0.77
CA ASN A 13 3.57 -4.58 -1.94
C ASN A 13 3.52 -3.07 -1.63
N PRO A 14 4.65 -2.42 -1.34
CA PRO A 14 4.64 -1.13 -0.65
C PRO A 14 4.25 0.07 -1.52
N TYR A 15 4.39 -0.03 -2.85
CA TYR A 15 4.31 1.15 -3.73
C TYR A 15 3.23 1.07 -4.81
N ARG A 16 2.64 -0.09 -5.08
CA ARG A 16 1.62 -0.21 -6.13
C ARG A 16 0.31 0.44 -5.69
N ILE A 17 -0.19 1.37 -6.50
CA ILE A 17 -1.51 1.99 -6.30
C ILE A 17 -2.55 1.31 -7.21
N SER A 18 -2.19 1.04 -8.47
CA SER A 18 -3.13 0.50 -9.46
C SER A 18 -2.52 -0.55 -10.38
N MET A 19 -3.38 -1.26 -11.10
CA MET A 19 -2.97 -2.25 -12.11
C MET A 19 -2.94 -1.68 -13.54
N ASN A 20 -3.54 -0.52 -13.76
CA ASN A 20 -3.53 0.23 -15.01
C ASN A 20 -3.75 1.73 -14.77
N THR A 21 -3.64 2.57 -15.81
CA THR A 21 -3.92 4.02 -15.76
C THR A 21 -5.12 4.43 -16.63
N SER A 22 -6.15 3.59 -16.71
CA SER A 22 -7.37 3.90 -17.47
C SER A 22 -8.21 4.97 -16.77
N ASP A 23 -9.05 5.68 -17.53
CA ASP A 23 -9.97 6.69 -16.97
C ASP A 23 -10.91 6.09 -15.91
N ALA A 24 -11.37 4.85 -16.11
CA ALA A 24 -12.19 4.12 -15.13
C ALA A 24 -11.45 3.89 -13.81
N THR A 25 -10.15 3.53 -13.86
CA THR A 25 -9.32 3.39 -12.66
C THR A 25 -9.07 4.74 -11.97
N ILE A 26 -8.91 5.82 -12.73
CA ILE A 26 -8.79 7.17 -12.16
C ILE A 26 -10.09 7.58 -11.45
N GLU A 27 -11.25 7.30 -12.05
CA GLU A 27 -12.55 7.55 -11.44
C GLU A 27 -12.72 6.76 -10.13
N GLU A 28 -12.40 5.46 -10.15
CA GLU A 28 -12.44 4.60 -8.96
C GLU A 28 -11.53 5.12 -7.83
N LEU A 29 -10.27 5.45 -8.13
CA LEU A 29 -9.32 5.97 -7.14
C LEU A 29 -9.73 7.35 -6.59
N ASN A 30 -10.50 8.14 -7.35
CA ASN A 30 -11.03 9.42 -6.91
C ASN A 30 -12.36 9.32 -6.17
N ASN A 31 -13.02 8.16 -6.18
CA ASN A 31 -14.25 7.95 -5.43
C ASN A 31 -13.97 7.92 -3.92
N SER A 32 -14.98 8.26 -3.14
CA SER A 32 -14.95 8.15 -1.68
C SER A 32 -16.24 7.49 -1.23
N SER A 33 -16.11 6.45 -0.41
CA SER A 33 -17.22 5.74 0.21
C SER A 33 -17.20 5.97 1.71
N SER A 34 -18.35 5.92 2.37
CA SER A 34 -18.42 5.87 3.84
C SER A 34 -17.79 4.60 4.41
N ASP A 35 -17.70 3.54 3.59
CA ASP A 35 -17.36 2.19 4.03
C ASP A 35 -15.87 1.87 3.85
N SER A 36 -15.06 2.82 3.34
CA SER A 36 -13.64 2.62 3.10
C SER A 36 -12.84 3.92 3.25
N PRO A 37 -11.60 3.86 3.75
CA PRO A 37 -10.72 5.01 3.77
C PRO A 37 -10.53 5.60 2.37
N VAL A 38 -10.27 6.91 2.32
CA VAL A 38 -9.96 7.59 1.05
C VAL A 38 -8.63 7.08 0.52
N SER A 39 -8.56 6.80 -0.79
CA SER A 39 -7.35 6.33 -1.45
C SER A 39 -6.19 7.34 -1.30
N VAL A 40 -4.97 6.82 -1.07
CA VAL A 40 -3.74 7.63 -1.04
C VAL A 40 -3.53 8.40 -2.36
N PHE A 41 -4.00 7.85 -3.48
CA PHE A 41 -3.98 8.51 -4.79
C PHE A 41 -4.74 9.84 -4.76
N LYS A 42 -5.87 9.89 -4.05
CA LYS A 42 -6.72 11.09 -3.93
C LYS A 42 -6.23 12.03 -2.83
N LEU A 43 -5.76 11.49 -1.71
CA LEU A 43 -5.27 12.30 -0.58
C LEU A 43 -3.95 12.99 -0.89
N HIS A 44 -3.05 12.29 -1.60
CA HIS A 44 -1.70 12.73 -1.90
C HIS A 44 -1.37 12.50 -3.39
N PRO A 45 -2.05 13.19 -4.32
CA PRO A 45 -1.76 13.06 -5.75
C PRO A 45 -0.30 13.39 -6.08
N GLU A 46 0.34 14.26 -5.29
CA GLU A 46 1.76 14.63 -5.42
C GLU A 46 2.73 13.50 -5.09
N TRP A 47 2.29 12.46 -4.37
CA TRP A 47 3.09 11.26 -4.11
C TRP A 47 3.07 10.26 -5.27
N THR A 48 2.21 10.46 -6.27
CA THR A 48 1.96 9.48 -7.32
C THR A 48 2.82 9.72 -8.55
N GLY A 49 3.49 8.67 -9.01
CA GLY A 49 4.12 8.57 -10.32
C GLY A 49 3.44 7.51 -11.21
N THR A 50 3.93 7.38 -12.44
CA THR A 50 3.49 6.32 -13.36
C THR A 50 4.68 5.46 -13.80
N SER A 51 4.56 4.15 -13.64
CA SER A 51 5.55 3.18 -14.11
C SER A 51 4.84 1.96 -14.71
N ALA A 52 5.33 1.43 -15.83
CA ALA A 52 4.75 0.27 -16.51
C ALA A 52 3.21 0.34 -16.70
N LYS A 53 2.69 1.52 -17.06
CA LYS A 53 1.25 1.82 -17.18
C LYS A 53 0.44 1.59 -15.88
N ARG A 54 1.05 1.79 -14.72
CA ARG A 54 0.42 1.71 -13.40
C ARG A 54 0.72 2.96 -12.59
N PHE A 55 -0.19 3.35 -11.71
CA PHE A 55 0.10 4.34 -10.69
C PHE A 55 0.90 3.69 -9.56
N VAL A 56 1.95 4.38 -9.13
CA VAL A 56 2.85 3.94 -8.06
C VAL A 56 3.19 5.12 -7.15
N LEU A 57 3.36 4.86 -5.85
CA LEU A 57 3.91 5.85 -4.92
C LEU A 57 5.37 6.14 -5.27
N ASN A 58 5.83 7.37 -5.05
CA ASN A 58 7.21 7.79 -5.28
C ASN A 58 8.10 7.43 -4.07
N PRO A 59 8.95 6.39 -4.16
CA PRO A 59 9.78 5.96 -3.03
C PRO A 59 10.90 6.97 -2.68
N GLY A 60 11.17 7.95 -3.55
CA GLY A 60 12.16 9.01 -3.31
C GLY A 60 11.67 10.11 -2.37
N MET A 61 10.40 10.11 -1.99
CA MET A 61 9.82 11.12 -1.09
C MET A 61 9.89 10.62 0.37
N PRO A 62 10.49 11.39 1.29
CA PRO A 62 10.54 11.03 2.71
C PRO A 62 9.16 10.80 3.33
N GLU A 63 8.14 11.54 2.89
CA GLU A 63 6.76 11.40 3.36
C GLU A 63 6.16 10.04 2.97
N VAL A 64 6.43 9.56 1.76
CA VAL A 64 6.02 8.22 1.29
C VAL A 64 6.73 7.14 2.10
N GLN A 65 8.03 7.29 2.35
CA GLN A 65 8.81 6.35 3.16
C GLN A 65 8.26 6.25 4.59
N ALA A 66 7.95 7.40 5.21
CA ALA A 66 7.35 7.45 6.54
C ALA A 66 5.97 6.80 6.56
N TRP A 67 5.13 7.08 5.55
CA TRP A 67 3.79 6.51 5.47
C TRP A 67 3.82 4.97 5.33
N VAL A 68 4.65 4.43 4.43
CA VAL A 68 4.84 2.97 4.29
C VAL A 68 5.40 2.36 5.58
N SER A 69 6.35 3.02 6.23
CA SER A 69 6.94 2.54 7.49
C SER A 69 5.90 2.48 8.61
N ASN A 70 5.02 3.47 8.71
CA ASN A 70 3.94 3.50 9.71
C ASN A 70 2.92 2.37 9.49
N ILE A 71 2.63 2.00 8.23
CA ILE A 71 1.76 0.86 7.93
C ILE A 71 2.43 -0.44 8.38
N VAL A 72 3.73 -0.60 8.10
CA VAL A 72 4.49 -1.77 8.57
C VAL A 72 4.52 -1.81 10.10
N GLU A 73 4.76 -0.67 10.76
CA GLU A 73 4.71 -0.54 12.22
C GLU A 73 3.34 -0.95 12.78
N GLU A 74 2.25 -0.51 12.15
CA GLU A 74 0.91 -0.92 12.55
C GLU A 74 0.73 -2.44 12.46
N ILE A 75 1.21 -3.08 11.39
CA ILE A 75 1.11 -4.52 11.22
C ILE A 75 1.87 -5.26 12.34
N VAL A 76 3.14 -4.91 12.56
CA VAL A 76 3.98 -5.62 13.55
C VAL A 76 3.60 -5.33 15.00
N THR A 77 2.90 -4.21 15.26
CA THR A 77 2.44 -3.86 16.62
C THR A 77 1.07 -4.42 16.94
N LYS A 78 0.18 -4.60 15.95
CA LYS A 78 -1.19 -5.05 16.17
C LYS A 78 -1.44 -6.53 15.90
N TYR A 79 -0.55 -7.19 15.16
CA TYR A 79 -0.73 -8.58 14.76
C TYR A 79 0.48 -9.43 15.15
N ASP A 80 0.22 -10.68 15.54
CA ASP A 80 1.24 -11.68 15.83
C ASP A 80 1.77 -12.24 14.49
N VAL A 81 2.67 -11.48 13.88
CA VAL A 81 3.39 -11.86 12.65
C VAL A 81 4.85 -12.12 12.98
N ASP A 82 5.44 -13.12 12.34
CA ASP A 82 6.84 -13.50 12.57
C ASP A 82 7.79 -12.65 11.71
N ALA A 83 7.33 -12.15 10.56
CA ALA A 83 8.10 -11.25 9.70
C ALA A 83 7.20 -10.45 8.73
N ILE A 84 7.84 -9.51 8.03
CA ILE A 84 7.29 -8.80 6.87
C ILE A 84 8.07 -9.24 5.64
N GLN A 85 7.36 -9.58 4.57
CA GLN A 85 7.93 -9.93 3.27
C GLN A 85 7.49 -8.91 2.23
N PHE A 86 8.43 -8.29 1.52
CA PHE A 86 8.13 -7.54 0.30
C PHE A 86 8.38 -8.45 -0.92
N ASP A 87 7.56 -8.29 -1.96
CA ASP A 87 7.81 -8.88 -3.28
C ASP A 87 8.86 -8.07 -4.07
N ASP A 88 9.05 -8.43 -5.33
CA ASP A 88 10.00 -7.85 -6.30
C ASP A 88 9.64 -6.43 -6.77
#